data_AF-A0A933U295-F1
#
_entry.id   AF-A0A933U295-F1
#
_cell.length_a   1.000
_cell.length_b   1.000
_cell.length_c   1.000
_cell.angle_alpha   90.00
_cell.angle_beta   90.00
_cell.angle_gamma   90.00
#
_symmetry.space_group_name_H-M   'P 1'
#
loop_
_entity.id
_entity.type
_entity.pdbx_description
1 polymer ?
#
loop_
_entity_poly.entity_id
_entity_poly.type
_entity_poly.pdbx_seq_one_letter_code
_entity_poly.pdbx_strand_id
1 'polypeptide(L)'
;MHPRRDPKFSVKPSRAVATSLAFLLLAPIASTFQGGALPPSPVGPCGPASIQAGRLRPGAAQFRLEGLIQGYDTALRLITTNDCEFHVPPSVLLDVDGDALGDIDFAFAFDPVLEQQHTLLGGTVIANGHLVRGSGFCWELEADTVEILFAENVLLGPLTGVSAGDRRFVVNATNVKLNTDPRFPALLLGLGGEPVTTSDLYGFEGSLVSAVGYFENGALRATLVETAAWIPHPVFDTVIVERATWDPSKEAIDVRGYVSRRPTTNTLVPFVAVYAGAENVGGGCGGMLAGTSNVTFDPTTQLGQFRYRSPDHAFPARPSRICAQSAGGGSDDLAVE
;
A
#
# COMPACT_ATOMS: atom_id res chain seq x y z
N MET A 1 -37.69 -1.52 4.11
CA MET A 1 -36.58 -2.49 4.23
C MET A 1 -35.58 -2.20 3.13
N HIS A 2 -34.50 -1.49 3.46
CA HIS A 2 -33.41 -1.18 2.52
C HIS A 2 -32.39 -2.32 2.49
N PRO A 3 -31.89 -2.72 1.32
CA PRO A 3 -30.77 -3.65 1.24
C PRO A 3 -29.46 -2.90 1.51
N ARG A 4 -28.67 -3.42 2.45
CA ARG A 4 -27.29 -2.99 2.71
C ARG A 4 -26.43 -3.37 1.49
N ARG A 5 -25.63 -2.43 0.99
CA ARG A 5 -24.55 -2.68 0.03
C ARG A 5 -23.28 -2.93 0.82
N ASP A 6 -22.64 -4.06 0.60
CA ASP A 6 -21.31 -4.37 1.12
C ASP A 6 -20.22 -3.57 0.39
N PRO A 7 -19.15 -3.14 1.09
CA PRO A 7 -18.04 -2.43 0.45
C PRO A 7 -17.17 -3.43 -0.32
N LYS A 8 -16.96 -3.17 -1.61
CA LYS A 8 -15.97 -3.86 -2.44
C LYS A 8 -14.59 -3.27 -2.15
N PHE A 9 -13.74 -4.02 -1.46
CA PHE A 9 -12.29 -3.74 -1.44
C PHE A 9 -11.74 -4.03 -2.84
N SER A 10 -11.24 -2.99 -3.49
CA SER A 10 -10.59 -3.05 -4.80
C SER A 10 -9.13 -2.68 -4.61
N VAL A 11 -8.27 -3.66 -4.37
CA VAL A 11 -6.81 -3.47 -4.37
C VAL A 11 -6.39 -3.16 -5.81
N LYS A 12 -5.92 -1.93 -6.06
CA LYS A 12 -5.32 -1.55 -7.34
C LYS A 12 -3.83 -1.89 -7.33
N PRO A 13 -3.24 -2.27 -8.48
CA PRO A 13 -1.80 -2.50 -8.55
C PRO A 13 -1.03 -1.19 -8.37
N SER A 14 -0.04 -1.23 -7.47
CA SER A 14 0.89 -0.14 -7.16
C SER A 14 1.61 0.34 -8.43
N ARG A 15 1.57 1.65 -8.67
CA ARG A 15 2.26 2.28 -9.80
C ARG A 15 3.76 2.33 -9.53
N ALA A 16 4.54 1.77 -10.45
CA ALA A 16 5.99 1.88 -10.47
C ALA A 16 6.43 3.35 -10.55
N VAL A 17 7.28 3.76 -9.61
CA VAL A 17 7.90 5.10 -9.55
C VAL A 17 9.01 5.17 -10.60
N ALA A 18 8.84 6.05 -11.59
CA ALA A 18 9.89 6.39 -12.55
C ALA A 18 10.76 7.51 -11.98
N THR A 19 11.96 7.17 -11.49
CA THR A 19 12.98 8.13 -11.09
C THR A 19 13.57 8.78 -12.34
N SER A 20 13.39 10.10 -12.53
CA SER A 20 14.12 10.87 -13.53
C SER A 20 14.98 11.93 -12.84
N LEU A 21 16.28 11.64 -12.76
CA LEU A 21 17.34 12.58 -12.44
C LEU A 21 17.69 13.37 -13.71
N ALA A 22 17.62 14.71 -13.67
CA ALA A 22 18.31 15.55 -14.65
C ALA A 22 18.86 16.81 -13.99
N PHE A 23 20.17 16.98 -14.11
CA PHE A 23 21.00 18.04 -13.54
C PHE A 23 21.38 19.07 -14.63
N LEU A 24 21.40 20.36 -14.25
CA LEU A 24 22.25 21.47 -14.75
C LEU A 24 22.15 21.97 -16.21
N LEU A 25 21.84 23.27 -16.39
CA LEU A 25 22.82 24.33 -16.73
C LEU A 25 22.17 25.72 -16.89
N LEU A 26 22.79 26.71 -16.24
CA LEU A 26 22.53 28.16 -16.35
C LEU A 26 23.07 28.74 -17.67
N ALA A 27 22.39 29.77 -18.19
CA ALA A 27 23.00 30.85 -18.95
C ALA A 27 22.30 32.18 -18.62
N PRO A 28 23.03 33.29 -18.39
CA PRO A 28 22.43 34.60 -18.17
C PRO A 28 22.17 35.28 -19.52
N ILE A 29 20.91 35.62 -19.80
CA ILE A 29 20.58 36.54 -20.90
C ILE A 29 20.41 37.93 -20.29
N ALA A 30 21.35 38.82 -20.61
CA ALA A 30 21.23 40.24 -20.34
C ALA A 30 20.23 40.85 -21.33
N SER A 31 19.13 41.39 -20.82
CA SER A 31 18.14 42.15 -21.60
C SER A 31 18.09 43.58 -21.08
N THR A 32 18.48 44.53 -21.94
CA THR A 32 18.23 45.96 -21.75
C THR A 32 16.74 46.25 -21.88
N PHE A 33 16.09 46.71 -20.82
CA PHE A 33 14.72 47.26 -20.89
C PHE A 33 14.75 48.79 -20.79
N GLN A 34 14.15 49.42 -21.79
CA GLN A 34 13.86 50.85 -21.87
C GLN A 34 12.86 51.26 -20.79
N GLY A 35 13.02 52.49 -20.29
CA GLY A 35 12.19 53.10 -19.26
C GLY A 35 10.72 53.19 -19.67
N GLY A 36 9.89 52.43 -18.96
CA GLY A 36 8.46 52.66 -18.77
C GLY A 36 8.22 52.94 -17.29
N ALA A 37 7.25 53.78 -16.99
CA ALA A 37 6.93 54.29 -15.66
C ALA A 37 7.03 53.22 -14.55
N LEU A 38 7.66 53.60 -13.43
CA LEU A 38 7.69 52.78 -12.21
C LEU A 38 6.25 52.40 -11.83
N PRO A 39 5.93 51.10 -11.70
CA PRO A 39 4.66 50.69 -11.10
C PRO A 39 4.61 51.20 -9.65
N PRO A 40 3.39 51.39 -9.09
CA PRO A 40 3.22 51.88 -7.74
C PRO A 40 4.04 51.06 -6.74
N SER A 41 4.57 51.76 -5.73
CA SER A 41 5.32 51.32 -4.55
C SER A 41 5.04 49.91 -4.05
N PRO A 42 6.03 49.25 -3.40
CA PRO A 42 6.01 47.82 -3.11
C PRO A 42 4.74 47.45 -2.33
N VAL A 43 3.93 46.61 -2.98
CA VAL A 43 2.83 45.88 -2.36
C VAL A 43 3.40 45.18 -1.14
N GLY A 44 2.79 45.42 0.03
CA GLY A 44 3.18 44.73 1.26
C GLY A 44 3.24 43.21 1.04
N PRO A 45 4.08 42.49 1.79
CA PRO A 45 4.16 41.03 1.65
C PRO A 45 2.76 40.46 1.80
N CYS A 46 2.40 39.53 0.91
CA CYS A 46 1.17 38.77 1.06
C CYS A 46 1.20 38.02 2.40
N GLY A 47 0.01 37.74 2.96
CA GLY A 47 -0.10 36.86 4.11
C GLY A 47 0.51 35.49 3.82
N PRO A 48 0.79 34.69 4.86
CA PRO A 48 1.59 33.48 4.72
C PRO A 48 0.91 32.39 3.85
N ALA A 49 -0.43 32.39 3.77
CA ALA A 49 -1.23 31.57 2.84
C ALA A 49 -1.57 32.23 1.51
N SER A 50 -0.78 33.20 1.07
CA SER A 50 -1.07 33.98 -0.12
C SER A 50 0.11 34.11 -1.08
N ILE A 51 -0.14 33.84 -2.36
CA ILE A 51 0.83 34.07 -3.44
C ILE A 51 0.56 35.42 -4.11
N GLN A 52 1.62 36.21 -4.35
CA GLN A 52 1.52 37.41 -5.17
C GLN A 52 1.12 37.06 -6.61
N ALA A 53 0.12 37.76 -7.15
CA ALA A 53 -0.40 37.55 -8.50
C ALA A 53 0.69 37.51 -9.61
N GLY A 54 1.82 38.19 -9.43
CA GLY A 54 2.94 38.19 -10.37
C GLY A 54 3.72 36.87 -10.48
N ARG A 55 3.51 35.92 -9.56
CA ARG A 55 4.12 34.57 -9.61
C ARG A 55 3.22 33.51 -10.26
N LEU A 56 1.95 33.86 -10.54
CA LEU A 56 1.01 32.95 -11.19
C LEU A 56 1.12 33.09 -12.71
N ARG A 57 0.89 31.97 -13.42
CA ARG A 57 0.69 32.05 -14.87
C ARG A 57 -0.59 32.87 -15.14
N PRO A 58 -0.61 33.75 -16.16
CA PRO A 58 -1.82 34.48 -16.52
C PRO A 58 -3.00 33.52 -16.75
N GLY A 59 -4.11 33.74 -16.04
CA GLY A 59 -5.30 32.90 -16.13
C GLY A 59 -5.28 31.61 -15.29
N ALA A 60 -4.27 31.41 -14.43
CA ALA A 60 -4.31 30.32 -13.47
C ALA A 60 -5.52 30.49 -12.52
N ALA A 61 -6.36 29.46 -12.44
CA ALA A 61 -7.48 29.36 -11.49
C ALA A 61 -7.29 28.20 -10.51
N GLN A 62 -6.30 27.34 -10.77
CA GLN A 62 -6.03 26.11 -10.01
C GLN A 62 -4.55 26.04 -9.63
N PHE A 63 -4.27 25.31 -8.56
CA PHE A 63 -2.93 24.95 -8.16
C PHE A 63 -2.79 23.45 -7.97
N ARG A 64 -1.55 22.97 -8.13
CA ARG A 64 -1.08 21.70 -7.60
C ARG A 64 0.24 21.95 -6.89
N LEU A 65 0.31 21.56 -5.62
CA LEU A 65 1.51 21.63 -4.80
C LEU A 65 1.92 20.20 -4.43
N GLU A 66 3.22 19.95 -4.48
CA GLU A 66 3.82 18.69 -4.06
C GLU A 66 5.15 19.03 -3.39
N GLY A 67 5.35 18.56 -2.17
CA GLY A 67 6.56 18.85 -1.40
C GLY A 67 6.48 18.40 0.04
N LEU A 68 7.55 18.65 0.79
CA LEU A 68 7.62 18.28 2.21
C LEU A 68 6.68 19.17 3.03
N ILE A 69 6.02 18.60 4.03
CA ILE A 69 5.31 19.34 5.07
C ILE A 69 6.37 19.99 5.97
N GLN A 70 6.47 21.31 5.89
CA GLN A 70 7.40 22.11 6.69
C GLN A 70 6.75 22.62 7.98
N GLY A 71 5.42 22.72 8.00
CA GLY A 71 4.66 23.26 9.11
C GLY A 71 3.16 23.14 8.88
N TYR A 72 2.39 23.41 9.92
CA TYR A 72 0.94 23.46 9.88
C TYR A 72 0.39 24.39 10.97
N ASP A 73 -0.82 24.91 10.75
CA ASP A 73 -1.62 25.62 11.75
C ASP A 73 -2.98 24.93 11.88
N THR A 74 -3.27 24.34 13.04
CA THR A 74 -4.52 23.61 13.27
C THR A 74 -5.72 24.53 13.49
N ALA A 75 -5.51 25.75 13.99
CA ALA A 75 -6.59 26.71 14.20
C ALA A 75 -7.05 27.32 12.87
N LEU A 76 -6.11 27.57 11.97
CA LEU A 76 -6.37 28.12 10.64
C LEU A 76 -6.50 27.06 9.55
N ARG A 77 -6.25 25.78 9.85
CA ARG A 77 -6.21 24.65 8.89
C ARG A 77 -5.29 24.93 7.71
N LEU A 78 -4.06 25.36 8.01
CA LEU A 78 -3.02 25.64 7.03
C LEU A 78 -1.96 24.54 7.02
N ILE A 79 -1.45 24.19 5.84
CA ILE A 79 -0.25 23.37 5.68
C ILE A 79 0.78 24.19 4.92
N THR A 80 2.02 24.20 5.42
CA THR A 80 3.17 24.84 4.79
C THR A 80 3.98 23.81 4.01
N THR A 81 4.19 24.04 2.72
CA THR A 81 5.07 23.26 1.85
C THR A 81 5.74 24.13 0.81
N ASN A 82 7.02 23.89 0.52
CA ASN A 82 7.83 24.70 -0.40
C ASN A 82 7.73 26.22 -0.14
N ASP A 83 7.75 26.61 1.13
CA ASP A 83 7.61 27.98 1.63
C ASP A 83 6.29 28.67 1.22
N CYS A 84 5.26 27.88 0.87
CA CYS A 84 3.90 28.33 0.57
C CYS A 84 2.92 27.68 1.56
N GLU A 85 1.92 28.42 2.02
CA GLU A 85 0.82 27.82 2.77
C GLU A 85 -0.44 27.71 1.91
N PHE A 86 -1.19 26.64 2.13
CA PHE A 86 -2.53 26.46 1.58
C PHE A 86 -3.52 26.11 2.68
N HIS A 87 -4.74 26.58 2.51
CA HIS A 87 -5.87 26.32 3.38
C HIS A 87 -6.55 25.01 3.00
N VAL A 88 -6.86 24.20 4.03
CA VAL A 88 -7.64 22.98 3.90
C VAL A 88 -9.03 23.25 4.47
N PRO A 89 -10.07 23.39 3.64
CA PRO A 89 -11.43 23.63 4.12
C PRO A 89 -11.90 22.52 5.08
N PRO A 90 -12.85 22.83 6.00
CA PRO A 90 -13.43 21.82 6.89
C PRO A 90 -14.12 20.65 6.16
N SER A 91 -14.57 20.87 4.92
CA SER A 91 -15.17 19.85 4.06
C SER A 91 -14.16 18.92 3.40
N VAL A 92 -12.87 19.27 3.41
CA VAL A 92 -11.80 18.47 2.82
C VAL A 92 -11.17 17.63 3.92
N LEU A 93 -11.20 16.33 3.70
CA LEU A 93 -10.46 15.34 4.47
C LEU A 93 -9.09 15.14 3.83
N LEU A 94 -8.14 14.66 4.63
CA LEU A 94 -6.79 14.36 4.22
C LEU A 94 -6.72 12.87 3.88
N ASP A 95 -6.32 12.53 2.67
CA ASP A 95 -5.95 11.16 2.32
C ASP A 95 -4.53 10.92 2.85
N VAL A 96 -4.40 10.01 3.81
CA VAL A 96 -3.15 9.84 4.57
C VAL A 96 -2.54 8.46 4.33
N ASP A 97 -3.17 7.63 3.51
CA ASP A 97 -2.56 6.38 3.05
C ASP A 97 -3.32 5.92 1.81
N GLY A 98 -2.63 5.78 0.69
CA GLY A 98 -3.27 5.60 -0.62
C GLY A 98 -4.22 4.40 -0.74
N ASP A 99 -4.34 3.49 0.25
CA ASP A 99 -5.25 2.33 0.18
C ASP A 99 -5.77 1.71 1.52
N ALA A 100 -5.36 2.11 2.75
CA ALA A 100 -5.68 1.32 3.97
C ALA A 100 -6.61 1.97 5.02
N LEU A 101 -6.46 3.25 5.35
CA LEU A 101 -7.31 3.96 6.33
C LEU A 101 -8.39 4.83 5.68
N GLY A 102 -8.13 5.31 4.47
CA GLY A 102 -8.93 6.33 3.81
C GLY A 102 -8.79 7.71 4.42
N ASP A 103 -9.69 8.60 4.01
CA ASP A 103 -9.74 10.00 4.37
C ASP A 103 -9.88 10.25 5.90
N ILE A 104 -8.95 11.01 6.49
CA ILE A 104 -8.98 11.45 7.89
C ILE A 104 -9.22 12.95 8.03
N ASP A 105 -9.71 13.38 9.20
CA ASP A 105 -9.89 14.80 9.45
C ASP A 105 -8.56 15.51 9.78
N PHE A 106 -8.48 16.81 9.48
CA PHE A 106 -7.29 17.63 9.72
C PHE A 106 -6.88 17.70 11.19
N ALA A 107 -7.85 17.73 12.11
CA ALA A 107 -7.57 17.87 13.53
C ALA A 107 -6.95 16.60 14.10
N PHE A 108 -7.37 15.43 13.63
CA PHE A 108 -6.81 14.13 13.94
C PHE A 108 -5.43 13.96 13.29
N ALA A 109 -5.28 14.39 12.03
CA ALA A 109 -4.00 14.33 11.34
C ALA A 109 -2.90 15.13 12.06
N PHE A 110 -3.23 16.28 12.63
CA PHE A 110 -2.28 17.15 13.32
C PHE A 110 -2.58 17.27 14.83
N ASP A 111 -3.10 16.19 15.44
CA ASP A 111 -3.36 16.14 16.87
C ASP A 111 -2.04 16.35 17.65
N PRO A 112 -1.99 17.29 18.62
CA PRO A 112 -0.74 17.60 19.32
C PRO A 112 -0.14 16.44 20.12
N VAL A 113 -0.95 15.48 20.58
CA VAL A 113 -0.47 14.31 21.31
C VAL A 113 0.13 13.30 20.33
N LEU A 114 -0.53 13.08 19.18
CA LEU A 114 0.00 12.24 18.11
C LEU A 114 1.29 12.82 17.53
N GLU A 115 1.34 14.12 17.26
CA GLU A 115 2.51 14.82 16.71
C GLU A 115 3.74 14.75 17.61
N GLN A 116 3.56 14.67 18.93
CA GLN A 116 4.67 14.44 19.87
C GLN A 116 5.25 13.03 19.79
N GLN A 117 4.46 12.06 19.33
CA GLN A 117 4.84 10.65 19.25
C GLN A 117 5.33 10.28 17.85
N HIS A 118 4.67 10.81 16.83
CA HIS A 118 4.86 10.56 15.42
C HIS A 118 4.57 11.86 14.68
N THR A 119 5.56 12.48 14.03
CA THR A 119 5.31 13.76 13.35
C THR A 119 4.93 13.56 11.90
N LEU A 120 3.95 14.33 11.42
CA LEU A 120 3.69 14.44 9.98
C LEU A 120 4.67 15.41 9.28
N LEU A 121 5.43 16.20 10.04
CA LEU A 121 6.44 17.08 9.49
C LEU A 121 7.53 16.28 8.79
N GLY A 122 7.89 16.71 7.58
CA GLY A 122 8.80 15.98 6.71
C GLY A 122 8.15 14.87 5.87
N GLY A 123 6.86 14.58 6.04
CA GLY A 123 6.10 13.80 5.06
C GLY A 123 5.89 14.58 3.76
N THR A 124 5.62 13.89 2.66
CA THR A 124 5.29 14.51 1.37
C THR A 124 3.80 14.82 1.34
N VAL A 125 3.42 16.07 1.05
CA VAL A 125 2.03 16.46 0.81
C VAL A 125 1.82 16.75 -0.67
N ILE A 126 0.70 16.28 -1.22
CA ILE A 126 0.21 16.58 -2.56
C ILE A 126 -1.16 17.23 -2.41
N ALA A 127 -1.26 18.52 -2.75
CA ALA A 127 -2.50 19.28 -2.68
C ALA A 127 -2.91 19.75 -4.07
N ASN A 128 -4.18 19.56 -4.41
CA ASN A 128 -4.80 20.16 -5.59
C ASN A 128 -5.91 21.09 -5.13
N GLY A 129 -6.06 22.22 -5.79
CA GLY A 129 -7.07 23.19 -5.38
C GLY A 129 -7.24 24.34 -6.33
N HIS A 130 -7.88 25.38 -5.83
CA HIS A 130 -8.19 26.59 -6.56
C HIS A 130 -7.66 27.85 -5.86
N LEU A 131 -7.52 28.89 -6.67
CA LEU A 131 -7.05 30.20 -6.22
C LEU A 131 -8.25 31.03 -5.77
N VAL A 132 -8.30 31.39 -4.50
CA VAL A 132 -9.32 32.29 -3.95
C VAL A 132 -8.75 33.71 -3.92
N ARG A 133 -9.58 34.69 -4.30
CA ARG A 133 -9.13 36.08 -4.32
C ARG A 133 -8.95 36.56 -2.87
N GLY A 134 -7.70 36.73 -2.46
CA GLY A 134 -7.35 37.34 -1.19
C GLY A 134 -7.44 38.88 -1.24
N SER A 135 -6.88 39.54 -0.24
CA SER A 135 -6.84 41.01 -0.20
C SER A 135 -5.83 41.59 -1.22
N GLY A 136 -6.22 42.64 -1.94
CA GLY A 136 -5.34 43.33 -2.89
C GLY A 136 -4.91 42.47 -4.10
N PHE A 137 -3.60 42.22 -4.22
CA PHE A 137 -2.97 41.43 -5.31
C PHE A 137 -2.57 40.01 -4.86
N CYS A 138 -3.06 39.58 -3.70
CA CYS A 138 -2.74 38.30 -3.09
C CYS A 138 -3.83 37.28 -3.43
N TRP A 139 -3.42 36.08 -3.79
CA TRP A 139 -4.29 34.94 -4.01
C TRP A 139 -4.06 33.92 -2.92
N GLU A 140 -5.14 33.48 -2.27
CA GLU A 140 -5.12 32.40 -1.30
C GLU A 140 -5.25 31.06 -2.02
N LEU A 141 -4.59 30.03 -1.47
CA LEU A 141 -4.64 28.68 -2.02
C LEU A 141 -5.64 27.88 -1.18
N GLU A 142 -6.76 27.50 -1.78
CA GLU A 142 -7.76 26.65 -1.12
C GLU A 142 -7.74 25.25 -1.74
N ALA A 143 -7.40 24.25 -0.93
CA ALA A 143 -7.32 22.86 -1.39
C ALA A 143 -8.71 22.27 -1.62
N ASP A 144 -8.87 21.57 -2.73
CA ASP A 144 -10.02 20.70 -3.03
C ASP A 144 -9.71 19.25 -2.61
N THR A 145 -8.44 18.84 -2.71
CA THR A 145 -7.93 17.54 -2.24
C THR A 145 -6.55 17.69 -1.63
N VAL A 146 -6.27 16.86 -0.62
CA VAL A 146 -4.95 16.78 0.02
C VAL A 146 -4.61 15.32 0.30
N GLU A 147 -3.46 14.90 -0.18
CA GLU A 147 -2.88 13.57 0.02
C GLU A 147 -1.56 13.73 0.78
N ILE A 148 -1.27 12.87 1.75
CA ILE A 148 -0.03 12.86 2.52
C ILE A 148 0.61 11.48 2.43
N LEU A 149 1.86 11.44 1.98
CA LEU A 149 2.64 10.23 1.76
C LEU A 149 3.87 10.22 2.69
N PHE A 150 4.00 9.16 3.48
CA PHE A 150 5.21 8.90 4.29
C PHE A 150 6.07 7.78 3.70
N ALA A 151 5.47 6.85 2.97
CA ALA A 151 6.09 5.59 2.65
C ALA A 151 6.79 5.62 1.29
N GLU A 152 7.99 6.21 1.22
CA GLU A 152 8.78 6.24 -0.03
C GLU A 152 9.94 5.24 -0.06
N ASN A 153 10.19 4.52 1.03
CA ASN A 153 11.28 3.55 1.08
C ASN A 153 10.74 2.13 0.97
N VAL A 154 11.22 1.41 -0.04
CA VAL A 154 10.97 -0.02 -0.22
C VAL A 154 12.25 -0.77 0.09
N LEU A 155 12.16 -1.73 0.99
CA LEU A 155 13.25 -2.60 1.36
C LEU A 155 12.87 -4.04 1.03
N LEU A 156 13.69 -4.68 0.21
CA LEU A 156 13.52 -6.07 -0.22
C LEU A 156 14.72 -6.87 0.26
N GLY A 157 14.47 -8.01 0.91
CA GLY A 157 15.56 -8.91 1.27
C GLY A 157 15.15 -10.03 2.20
N PRO A 158 16.11 -10.88 2.60
CA PRO A 158 15.85 -11.95 3.54
C PRO A 158 15.63 -11.41 4.95
N LEU A 159 14.70 -12.03 5.67
CA LEU A 159 14.53 -11.90 7.11
C LEU A 159 15.74 -12.49 7.82
N THR A 160 16.49 -11.70 8.57
CA THR A 160 17.72 -12.14 9.26
C THR A 160 17.60 -12.15 10.78
N GLY A 161 16.44 -11.78 11.32
CA GLY A 161 16.14 -11.91 12.75
C GLY A 161 14.78 -11.32 13.11
N VAL A 162 14.16 -11.85 14.17
CA VAL A 162 12.82 -11.46 14.64
C VAL A 162 12.85 -11.21 16.14
N SER A 163 12.28 -10.07 16.59
CA SER A 163 11.93 -9.82 17.99
C SER A 163 10.41 -9.78 18.11
N ALA A 164 9.83 -10.92 18.48
CA ALA A 164 8.38 -11.12 18.53
C ALA A 164 7.67 -10.17 19.51
N GLY A 165 8.33 -9.80 20.62
CA GLY A 165 7.76 -8.93 21.66
C GLY A 165 7.73 -7.44 21.31
N ASP A 166 8.61 -6.98 20.41
CA ASP A 166 8.82 -5.55 20.15
C ASP A 166 8.19 -5.06 18.84
N ARG A 167 7.50 -5.94 18.10
CA ARG A 167 7.06 -5.71 16.71
C ARG A 167 8.23 -5.30 15.79
N ARG A 168 9.38 -5.97 15.95
CA ARG A 168 10.61 -5.67 15.21
C ARG A 168 11.15 -6.91 14.54
N PHE A 169 11.80 -6.68 13.41
CA PHE A 169 12.53 -7.71 12.70
C PHE A 169 13.63 -7.06 11.86
N VAL A 170 14.52 -7.86 11.30
CA VAL A 170 15.67 -7.39 10.53
C VAL A 170 15.54 -7.93 9.12
N VAL A 171 15.55 -7.04 8.14
CA VAL A 171 15.53 -7.42 6.71
C VAL A 171 16.78 -6.86 6.07
N ASN A 172 17.60 -7.72 5.48
CA ASN A 172 18.88 -7.34 4.87
C ASN A 172 19.73 -6.41 5.79
N ALA A 173 19.92 -6.83 7.05
CA ALA A 173 20.62 -6.08 8.10
C ALA A 173 20.00 -4.72 8.51
N THR A 174 18.85 -4.35 7.97
CA THR A 174 18.13 -3.13 8.35
C THR A 174 17.08 -3.46 9.41
N ASN A 175 17.08 -2.69 10.50
CA ASN A 175 16.04 -2.79 11.53
C ASN A 175 14.73 -2.28 10.97
N VAL A 176 13.73 -3.15 10.93
CA VAL A 176 12.35 -2.82 10.59
C VAL A 176 11.52 -2.87 11.86
N LYS A 177 10.72 -1.83 12.09
CA LYS A 177 9.75 -1.76 13.17
C LYS A 177 8.40 -1.47 12.54
N LEU A 178 7.38 -2.24 12.90
CA LEU A 178 6.02 -1.91 12.46
C LEU A 178 5.65 -0.53 12.99
N ASN A 179 5.06 0.29 12.12
CA ASN A 179 4.57 1.60 12.49
C ASN A 179 3.50 1.50 13.58
N THR A 180 3.58 2.38 14.57
CA THR A 180 2.65 2.44 15.70
C THR A 180 1.74 3.65 15.64
N ASP A 181 1.95 4.54 14.67
CA ASP A 181 1.10 5.69 14.44
C ASP A 181 -0.30 5.21 14.02
N PRO A 182 -1.35 5.54 14.80
CA PRO A 182 -2.71 5.14 14.46
C PRO A 182 -3.24 5.78 13.18
N ARG A 183 -2.59 6.84 12.66
CA ARG A 183 -2.89 7.47 11.37
C ARG A 183 -2.33 6.69 10.17
N PHE A 184 -1.42 5.74 10.40
CA PHE A 184 -0.85 4.84 9.38
C PHE A 184 -0.54 3.46 10.00
N PRO A 185 -1.56 2.66 10.34
CA PRO A 185 -1.37 1.39 11.01
C PRO A 185 -0.60 0.46 10.10
N ALA A 186 0.44 -0.17 10.64
CA ALA A 186 1.21 -1.10 9.85
C ALA A 186 0.39 -2.35 9.49
N LEU A 187 0.37 -2.69 8.20
CA LEU A 187 -0.06 -3.98 7.71
C LEU A 187 1.16 -4.90 7.62
N LEU A 188 1.01 -6.10 8.17
CA LEU A 188 1.98 -7.18 8.01
C LEU A 188 1.21 -8.35 7.44
N LEU A 189 1.54 -8.72 6.20
CA LEU A 189 0.81 -9.67 5.39
C LEU A 189 1.70 -10.87 5.05
N GLY A 190 1.14 -12.07 5.18
CA GLY A 190 1.78 -13.32 4.78
C GLY A 190 1.64 -13.61 3.29
N LEU A 191 2.06 -14.82 2.91
CA LEU A 191 1.98 -15.30 1.54
C LEU A 191 0.51 -15.60 1.17
N GLY A 192 -0.14 -14.66 0.47
CA GLY A 192 -1.58 -14.70 0.15
C GLY A 192 -2.35 -13.44 0.55
N GLY A 193 -1.68 -12.49 1.22
CA GLY A 193 -2.28 -11.21 1.63
C GLY A 193 -3.04 -11.27 2.96
N GLU A 194 -2.99 -12.39 3.66
CA GLU A 194 -3.59 -12.55 4.98
C GLU A 194 -2.80 -11.79 6.06
N PRO A 195 -3.45 -11.12 7.03
CA PRO A 195 -2.75 -10.49 8.14
C PRO A 195 -2.01 -11.50 9.01
N VAL A 196 -0.75 -11.20 9.32
CA VAL A 196 0.11 -11.98 10.21
C VAL A 196 0.76 -11.09 11.27
N THR A 197 1.27 -11.70 12.34
CA THR A 197 1.92 -11.00 13.45
C THR A 197 3.44 -11.15 13.39
N THR A 198 4.17 -10.31 14.13
CA THR A 198 5.63 -10.47 14.23
C THR A 198 6.05 -11.75 14.94
N SER A 199 5.21 -12.33 15.80
CA SER A 199 5.46 -13.66 16.37
C SER A 199 5.41 -14.76 15.32
N ASP A 200 4.59 -14.60 14.29
CA ASP A 200 4.43 -15.61 13.25
C ASP A 200 5.66 -15.69 12.32
N LEU A 201 6.44 -14.61 12.24
CA LEU A 201 7.70 -14.57 11.50
C LEU A 201 8.83 -15.37 12.18
N TYR A 202 8.66 -15.75 13.45
CA TYR A 202 9.68 -16.45 14.20
C TYR A 202 9.94 -17.84 13.61
N GLY A 203 11.21 -18.18 13.34
CA GLY A 203 11.59 -19.44 12.70
C GLY A 203 11.52 -19.42 11.17
N PHE A 204 11.16 -18.28 10.57
CA PHE A 204 11.18 -18.05 9.12
C PHE A 204 12.35 -17.17 8.68
N GLU A 205 13.42 -17.05 9.48
CA GLU A 205 14.66 -16.42 9.05
C GLU A 205 15.16 -17.04 7.73
N GLY A 206 15.49 -16.19 6.76
CA GLY A 206 15.81 -16.55 5.38
C GLY A 206 14.66 -16.34 4.40
N SER A 207 13.42 -16.21 4.87
CA SER A 207 12.27 -15.85 4.01
C SER A 207 12.44 -14.46 3.41
N LEU A 208 11.97 -14.26 2.17
CA LEU A 208 11.98 -12.95 1.54
C LEU A 208 10.87 -12.07 2.13
N VAL A 209 11.23 -10.83 2.44
CA VAL A 209 10.32 -9.82 2.98
C VAL A 209 10.46 -8.56 2.12
N SER A 210 9.32 -7.97 1.79
CA SER A 210 9.17 -6.60 1.31
C SER A 210 8.65 -5.75 2.45
N ALA A 211 9.35 -4.67 2.79
CA ALA A 211 8.92 -3.72 3.80
C ALA A 211 8.90 -2.32 3.19
N VAL A 212 7.77 -1.63 3.29
CA VAL A 212 7.52 -0.30 2.76
C VAL A 212 7.27 0.65 3.92
N GLY A 213 7.90 1.83 3.90
CA GLY A 213 7.75 2.82 4.96
C GLY A 213 8.75 3.99 4.91
N TYR A 214 9.06 4.56 6.07
CA TYR A 214 9.98 5.69 6.21
C TYR A 214 11.05 5.43 7.27
N PHE A 215 12.20 6.09 7.14
CA PHE A 215 13.26 5.98 8.15
C PHE A 215 13.04 6.95 9.30
N GLU A 216 13.08 6.42 10.51
CA GLU A 216 13.04 7.20 11.75
C GLU A 216 14.02 6.59 12.75
N ASN A 217 14.91 7.40 13.30
CA ASN A 217 15.89 6.96 14.32
C ASN A 217 16.71 5.73 13.89
N GLY A 218 17.11 5.65 12.62
CA GLY A 218 17.92 4.56 12.08
C GLY A 218 17.20 3.22 11.90
N ALA A 219 15.87 3.20 11.95
CA ALA A 219 15.04 2.05 11.63
C ALA A 219 14.00 2.41 10.56
N LEU A 220 13.63 1.45 9.72
CA LEU A 220 12.48 1.58 8.84
C LEU A 220 11.20 1.39 9.68
N ARG A 221 10.37 2.42 9.74
CA ARG A 221 9.00 2.38 10.24
C ARG A 221 8.10 1.88 9.12
N ALA A 222 7.84 0.57 9.11
CA ALA A 222 7.09 -0.05 8.04
C ALA A 222 5.58 0.17 8.23
N THR A 223 4.94 0.68 7.18
CA THR A 223 3.48 0.81 7.06
C THR A 223 2.87 -0.38 6.32
N LEU A 224 3.63 -1.02 5.43
CA LEU A 224 3.27 -2.28 4.80
C LEU A 224 4.46 -3.23 4.82
N VAL A 225 4.20 -4.48 5.17
CA VAL A 225 5.18 -5.55 5.12
C VAL A 225 4.51 -6.75 4.48
N GLU A 226 5.12 -7.29 3.45
CA GLU A 226 4.70 -8.51 2.79
C GLU A 226 5.81 -9.53 2.96
N THR A 227 5.47 -10.74 3.39
CA THR A 227 6.44 -11.81 3.60
C THR A 227 6.11 -13.02 2.76
N ALA A 228 7.15 -13.65 2.22
CA ALA A 228 7.07 -15.00 1.68
C ALA A 228 7.08 -16.06 2.79
N ALA A 229 7.19 -15.66 4.07
CA ALA A 229 7.02 -16.56 5.21
C ALA A 229 5.61 -17.13 5.16
N TRP A 230 5.54 -18.45 5.20
CA TRP A 230 4.28 -19.13 5.14
C TRP A 230 3.74 -19.34 6.54
N ILE A 231 2.76 -18.52 6.89
CA ILE A 231 2.21 -18.46 8.23
C ILE A 231 0.82 -19.11 8.20
N PRO A 232 0.64 -20.25 8.90
CA PRO A 232 -0.65 -20.92 8.95
C PRO A 232 -1.74 -20.05 9.59
N HIS A 233 -2.94 -20.04 9.01
CA HIS A 233 -4.11 -19.37 9.61
C HIS A 233 -4.45 -19.98 10.99
N PRO A 234 -4.76 -19.20 12.03
CA PRO A 234 -4.91 -19.71 13.42
C PRO A 234 -6.02 -20.73 13.62
N VAL A 235 -6.95 -20.87 12.66
CA VAL A 235 -8.19 -21.67 12.78
C VAL A 235 -8.34 -22.71 11.67
N PHE A 236 -7.76 -22.46 10.49
CA PHE A 236 -7.94 -23.27 9.29
C PHE A 236 -6.57 -23.63 8.73
N ASP A 237 -6.52 -24.55 7.77
CA ASP A 237 -5.28 -24.70 7.01
C ASP A 237 -5.11 -23.46 6.11
N THR A 238 -3.87 -23.12 5.78
CA THR A 238 -3.57 -22.21 4.66
C THR A 238 -3.33 -23.07 3.43
N VAL A 239 -4.09 -22.86 2.35
CA VAL A 239 -3.87 -23.49 1.05
C VAL A 239 -3.34 -22.41 0.12
N ILE A 240 -2.38 -22.74 -0.74
CA ILE A 240 -1.89 -21.84 -1.78
C ILE A 240 -1.79 -22.60 -3.10
N VAL A 241 -2.32 -22.02 -4.16
CA VAL A 241 -2.11 -22.47 -5.54
C VAL A 241 -0.89 -21.73 -6.09
N GLU A 242 0.24 -22.42 -6.12
CA GLU A 242 1.50 -21.84 -6.62
C GLU A 242 1.48 -21.69 -8.15
N ARG A 243 0.86 -22.66 -8.83
CA ARG A 243 0.78 -22.66 -10.29
C ARG A 243 -0.43 -23.45 -10.76
N ALA A 244 -1.14 -22.88 -11.75
CA ALA A 244 -2.20 -23.53 -12.50
C ALA A 244 -1.94 -23.31 -14.00
N THR A 245 -1.77 -24.39 -14.76
CA THR A 245 -1.52 -24.33 -16.21
C THR A 245 -2.53 -25.15 -16.98
N TRP A 246 -2.89 -24.71 -18.19
CA TRP A 246 -3.71 -25.46 -19.12
C TRP A 246 -2.90 -25.90 -20.34
N ASP A 247 -2.96 -27.20 -20.66
CA ASP A 247 -2.41 -27.76 -21.88
C ASP A 247 -3.51 -27.84 -22.94
N PRO A 248 -3.51 -26.94 -23.96
CA PRO A 248 -4.51 -26.97 -25.02
C PRO A 248 -4.48 -28.24 -25.86
N SER A 249 -3.31 -28.89 -25.96
CA SER A 249 -3.16 -30.11 -26.78
C SER A 249 -3.79 -31.33 -26.13
N LYS A 250 -3.93 -31.30 -24.80
CA LYS A 250 -4.50 -32.39 -23.99
C LYS A 250 -5.82 -32.02 -23.36
N GLU A 251 -6.28 -30.78 -23.49
CA GLU A 251 -7.49 -30.29 -22.82
C GLU A 251 -7.45 -30.61 -21.31
N ALA A 252 -6.28 -30.38 -20.70
CA ALA A 252 -5.96 -30.82 -19.35
C ALA A 252 -5.32 -29.70 -18.53
N ILE A 253 -5.45 -29.78 -17.20
CA ILE A 253 -4.85 -28.84 -16.26
C ILE A 253 -3.80 -29.53 -15.37
N ASP A 254 -2.73 -28.81 -15.06
CA ASP A 254 -1.73 -29.17 -14.03
C ASP A 254 -1.71 -28.05 -13.00
N VAL A 255 -1.98 -28.43 -11.75
CA VAL A 255 -2.11 -27.54 -10.61
C VAL A 255 -1.17 -28.03 -9.54
N ARG A 256 -0.33 -27.16 -9.00
CA ARG A 256 0.52 -27.46 -7.85
C ARG A 256 0.44 -26.35 -6.82
N GLY A 257 0.70 -26.72 -5.57
CA GLY A 257 0.61 -25.79 -4.47
C GLY A 257 1.00 -26.39 -3.13
N TYR A 258 0.70 -25.63 -2.09
CA TYR A 258 1.08 -25.94 -0.72
C TYR A 258 -0.14 -25.91 0.22
N VAL A 259 -0.07 -26.66 1.32
CA VAL A 259 -1.09 -26.64 2.38
C VAL A 259 -0.47 -26.78 3.76
N SER A 260 -0.96 -25.99 4.72
CA SER A 260 -0.45 -25.95 6.08
C SER A 260 -0.90 -27.08 6.96
N ARG A 261 -0.07 -27.35 7.96
CA ARG A 261 -0.57 -28.01 9.15
C ARG A 261 -1.55 -27.05 9.80
N ARG A 262 -2.71 -27.58 10.18
CA ARG A 262 -3.67 -26.85 10.99
C ARG A 262 -3.01 -26.46 12.31
N PRO A 263 -2.98 -25.17 12.71
CA PRO A 263 -2.25 -24.76 13.92
C PRO A 263 -2.77 -25.39 15.21
N THR A 264 -4.09 -25.53 15.34
CA THR A 264 -4.72 -26.06 16.55
C THR A 264 -4.44 -27.55 16.80
N THR A 265 -4.22 -28.33 15.74
CA THR A 265 -4.03 -29.78 15.85
C THR A 265 -2.63 -30.22 15.41
N ASN A 266 -1.84 -29.33 14.81
CA ASN A 266 -0.56 -29.61 14.18
C ASN A 266 -0.60 -30.76 13.15
N THR A 267 -1.78 -30.99 12.56
CA THR A 267 -2.02 -32.06 11.58
C THR A 267 -2.05 -31.50 10.19
N LEU A 268 -1.42 -32.21 9.26
CA LEU A 268 -1.55 -31.93 7.84
C LEU A 268 -2.79 -32.64 7.27
N VAL A 269 -3.56 -31.96 6.42
CA VAL A 269 -4.66 -32.63 5.71
C VAL A 269 -4.12 -33.68 4.74
N PRO A 270 -4.84 -34.79 4.54
CA PRO A 270 -4.39 -35.85 3.64
C PRO A 270 -4.58 -35.51 2.15
N PHE A 271 -5.51 -34.60 1.83
CA PHE A 271 -5.83 -34.22 0.47
C PHE A 271 -6.31 -32.77 0.36
N VAL A 272 -6.20 -32.22 -0.85
CA VAL A 272 -6.75 -30.93 -1.28
C VAL A 272 -7.70 -31.18 -2.46
N ALA A 273 -8.90 -30.60 -2.41
CA ALA A 273 -9.85 -30.59 -3.52
C ALA A 273 -9.53 -29.46 -4.49
N VAL A 274 -9.60 -29.72 -5.79
CA VAL A 274 -9.29 -28.76 -6.86
C VAL A 274 -10.54 -28.51 -7.69
N TYR A 275 -10.88 -27.25 -7.90
CA TYR A 275 -12.06 -26.78 -8.61
C TYR A 275 -11.65 -25.94 -9.83
N ALA A 276 -12.32 -26.16 -10.96
CA ALA A 276 -12.09 -25.44 -12.20
C ALA A 276 -13.19 -24.41 -12.47
N GLY A 277 -12.79 -23.24 -12.98
CA GLY A 277 -13.69 -22.10 -13.20
C GLY A 277 -14.20 -21.47 -11.90
N ALA A 278 -13.42 -21.65 -10.81
CA ALA A 278 -13.79 -21.33 -9.45
C ALA A 278 -13.07 -20.08 -8.95
N GLU A 279 -13.80 -19.23 -8.23
CA GLU A 279 -13.22 -18.18 -7.38
C GLU A 279 -13.38 -18.59 -5.92
N ASN A 280 -12.48 -18.14 -5.06
CA ASN A 280 -12.69 -18.22 -3.62
C ASN A 280 -13.77 -17.21 -3.21
N VAL A 281 -14.96 -17.71 -2.88
CA VAL A 281 -16.10 -16.86 -2.48
C VAL A 281 -16.52 -17.24 -1.07
N GLY A 282 -16.29 -16.34 -0.11
CA GLY A 282 -16.74 -16.53 1.27
C GLY A 282 -16.05 -17.67 2.02
N GLY A 283 -14.79 -18.00 1.68
CA GLY A 283 -13.99 -19.02 2.37
C GLY A 283 -14.13 -20.43 1.79
N GLY A 284 -14.50 -20.54 0.53
CA GLY A 284 -14.58 -21.82 -0.16
C GLY A 284 -14.48 -21.67 -1.68
N CYS A 285 -14.09 -22.76 -2.33
CA CYS A 285 -14.02 -22.79 -3.77
C CYS A 285 -15.41 -22.94 -4.39
N GLY A 286 -15.77 -22.00 -5.27
CA GLY A 286 -16.89 -22.18 -6.20
C GLY A 286 -16.58 -23.18 -7.32
N GLY A 287 -17.44 -23.28 -8.33
CA GLY A 287 -17.12 -23.96 -9.60
C GLY A 287 -17.26 -25.50 -9.59
N MET A 288 -16.70 -26.13 -10.63
CA MET A 288 -16.79 -27.57 -10.85
C MET A 288 -15.61 -28.28 -10.17
N LEU A 289 -15.89 -29.29 -9.33
CA LEU A 289 -14.84 -30.13 -8.75
C LEU A 289 -14.11 -30.90 -9.87
N ALA A 290 -12.84 -30.58 -10.07
CA ALA A 290 -11.95 -31.27 -11.00
C ALA A 290 -11.48 -32.61 -10.42
N GLY A 291 -11.19 -32.63 -9.11
CA GLY A 291 -10.77 -33.83 -8.40
C GLY A 291 -10.08 -33.50 -7.08
N THR A 292 -9.36 -34.48 -6.53
CA THR A 292 -8.57 -34.32 -5.31
C THR A 292 -7.12 -34.71 -5.56
N SER A 293 -6.19 -34.09 -4.82
CA SER A 293 -4.77 -34.43 -4.83
C SER A 293 -4.30 -34.78 -3.43
N ASN A 294 -3.47 -35.82 -3.33
CA ASN A 294 -2.84 -36.19 -2.08
C ASN A 294 -1.79 -35.15 -1.69
N VAL A 295 -1.71 -34.90 -0.38
CA VAL A 295 -0.74 -34.00 0.20
C VAL A 295 0.46 -34.79 0.68
N THR A 296 1.66 -34.37 0.26
CA THR A 296 2.93 -34.96 0.70
C THR A 296 3.66 -33.96 1.59
N PHE A 297 4.04 -34.37 2.80
CA PHE A 297 4.79 -33.50 3.70
C PHE A 297 6.23 -33.33 3.21
N ASP A 298 6.67 -32.09 3.10
CA ASP A 298 8.04 -31.70 2.81
C ASP A 298 8.75 -31.32 4.12
N PRO A 299 9.75 -32.09 4.58
CA PRO A 299 10.46 -31.80 5.82
C PRO A 299 11.37 -30.58 5.74
N THR A 300 11.73 -30.11 4.54
CA THR A 300 12.58 -28.92 4.37
C THR A 300 11.76 -27.65 4.54
N THR A 301 10.58 -27.58 3.91
CA THR A 301 9.71 -26.41 4.00
C THR A 301 8.72 -26.51 5.17
N GLN A 302 8.57 -27.68 5.78
CA GLN A 302 7.55 -27.99 6.80
C GLN A 302 6.10 -27.84 6.30
N LEU A 303 5.89 -27.86 4.98
CA LEU A 303 4.58 -27.72 4.33
C LEU A 303 4.09 -29.05 3.78
N GLY A 304 2.79 -29.17 3.57
CA GLY A 304 2.26 -30.15 2.62
C GLY A 304 2.35 -29.63 1.21
N GLN A 305 2.82 -30.44 0.27
CA GLN A 305 2.79 -30.16 -1.15
C GLN A 305 1.69 -30.98 -1.80
N PHE A 306 0.94 -30.38 -2.72
CA PHE A 306 -0.02 -31.11 -3.54
C PHE A 306 0.24 -30.84 -5.02
N ARG A 307 -0.10 -31.83 -5.86
CA ARG A 307 -0.10 -31.68 -7.31
C ARG A 307 -1.27 -32.45 -7.89
N TYR A 308 -2.16 -31.75 -8.57
CA TYR A 308 -3.27 -32.31 -9.31
C TYR A 308 -2.96 -32.22 -10.80
N ARG A 309 -3.14 -33.33 -11.51
CA ARG A 309 -3.16 -33.36 -12.96
C ARG A 309 -4.47 -33.99 -13.39
N SER A 310 -5.22 -33.29 -14.22
CA SER A 310 -6.44 -33.86 -14.76
C SER A 310 -6.11 -34.96 -15.78
N PRO A 311 -7.03 -35.89 -16.02
CA PRO A 311 -6.98 -36.72 -17.22
C PRO A 311 -6.98 -35.85 -18.49
N ASP A 312 -6.45 -36.41 -19.57
CA ASP A 312 -6.57 -35.81 -20.91
C ASP A 312 -8.06 -35.68 -21.28
N HIS A 313 -8.42 -34.60 -21.97
CA HIS A 313 -9.78 -34.27 -22.40
C HIS A 313 -10.80 -34.03 -21.29
N ALA A 314 -10.34 -33.75 -20.06
CA ALA A 314 -11.21 -33.39 -18.95
C ALA A 314 -11.82 -31.99 -19.08
N PHE A 315 -11.13 -31.07 -19.79
CA PHE A 315 -11.50 -29.66 -19.88
C PHE A 315 -11.53 -29.18 -21.34
N PRO A 316 -12.68 -29.25 -22.01
CA PRO A 316 -12.82 -28.90 -23.43
C PRO A 316 -12.59 -27.40 -23.72
N ALA A 317 -12.50 -26.58 -22.67
CA ALA A 317 -12.10 -25.18 -22.75
C ALA A 317 -11.20 -24.83 -21.56
N ARG A 318 -10.30 -23.85 -21.75
CA ARG A 318 -9.45 -23.32 -20.69
C ARG A 318 -10.31 -22.76 -19.55
N PRO A 319 -10.16 -23.26 -18.31
CA PRO A 319 -10.76 -22.61 -17.15
C PRO A 319 -10.11 -21.24 -16.94
N SER A 320 -10.89 -20.22 -16.58
CA SER A 320 -10.34 -18.90 -16.25
C SER A 320 -9.51 -18.91 -14.96
N ARG A 321 -9.92 -19.73 -13.99
CA ARG A 321 -9.30 -19.86 -12.66
C ARG A 321 -9.34 -21.29 -12.15
N ILE A 322 -8.39 -21.62 -11.29
CA ILE A 322 -8.41 -22.81 -10.43
C ILE A 322 -8.51 -22.35 -8.99
N CYS A 323 -9.35 -23.01 -8.21
CA CYS A 323 -9.38 -22.87 -6.76
C CYS A 323 -9.04 -24.21 -6.10
N ALA A 324 -8.22 -24.19 -5.05
CA ALA A 324 -7.88 -25.35 -4.24
C ALA A 324 -8.41 -25.18 -2.82
N GLN A 325 -8.96 -26.23 -2.23
CA GLN A 325 -9.54 -26.21 -0.88
C GLN A 325 -9.13 -27.43 -0.06
N SER A 326 -8.73 -27.20 1.19
CA SER A 326 -8.47 -28.27 2.15
C SER A 326 -9.72 -28.64 2.94
N ALA A 327 -9.76 -29.87 3.45
CA ALA A 327 -10.79 -30.29 4.40
C ALA A 327 -10.75 -29.50 5.72
N GLY A 328 -9.61 -28.85 6.01
CA GLY A 328 -9.46 -28.00 7.18
C GLY A 328 -9.93 -26.56 6.99
N GLY A 329 -10.54 -26.21 5.85
CA GLY A 329 -11.20 -24.93 5.60
C GLY A 329 -10.36 -23.91 4.83
N GLY A 330 -9.09 -24.20 4.57
CA GLY A 330 -8.22 -23.34 3.76
C GLY A 330 -8.63 -23.37 2.30
N SER A 331 -8.58 -22.23 1.62
CA SER A 331 -8.74 -22.17 0.18
C SER A 331 -7.97 -21.02 -0.45
N ASP A 332 -7.55 -21.21 -1.69
CA ASP A 332 -6.88 -20.19 -2.50
C ASP A 332 -7.19 -20.44 -3.98
N ASP A 333 -7.13 -19.39 -4.80
CA ASP A 333 -7.40 -19.46 -6.22
C ASP A 333 -6.42 -18.64 -7.05
N LEU A 334 -6.10 -19.17 -8.24
CA LEU A 334 -5.15 -18.60 -9.17
C LEU A 334 -5.72 -18.61 -10.59
N ALA A 335 -5.44 -17.56 -11.35
CA ALA A 335 -5.71 -17.55 -12.78
C ALA A 335 -4.92 -18.66 -13.48
N VAL A 336 -5.56 -19.36 -14.42
CA VAL A 336 -4.89 -20.42 -15.18
C VAL A 336 -4.03 -19.77 -16.24
N GLU A 337 -2.76 -20.19 -16.35
CA GLU A 337 -1.81 -19.82 -17.41
C GLU A 337 -1.97 -20.66 -18.68
#